data_AF-A0A959INF1-F1
#
_entry.id   AF-A0A959INF1-F1
#
_cell.length_a   1.000
_cell.length_b   1.000
_cell.length_c   1.000
_cell.angle_alpha   90.00
_cell.angle_beta   90.00
_cell.angle_gamma   90.00
#
_symmetry.space_group_name_H-M   'P 1'
#
loop_
_entity.id
_entity.type
_entity.pdbx_description
1 polymer ?
#
loop_
_entity_poly.entity_id
_entity_poly.type
_entity_poly.pdbx_seq_one_letter_code
_entity_poly.pdbx_strand_id
1 'polypeptide(L)'
;MGDHLLLTFYLPPEQQELLLAELSNLPFNGFVEEADQLQAYLPAEEWTAELEVRLQALASRYGARLTTTTIPYQNWNATWEASFQPV
;
A
#
# COMPACT_ATOMS: atom_id res chain seq x y z
N MET A 1 4.36 -3.62 -20.14
CA MET A 1 5.18 -3.78 -18.93
C MET A 1 4.62 -2.77 -17.95
N GLY A 2 3.76 -3.21 -17.04
CA GLY A 2 3.05 -2.30 -16.14
C GLY A 2 3.87 -2.11 -14.88
N ASP A 3 4.40 -0.92 -14.67
CA ASP A 3 4.92 -0.51 -13.37
C ASP A 3 3.77 -0.58 -12.36
N HIS A 4 4.08 -1.05 -11.15
CA HIS A 4 3.11 -1.08 -10.06
C HIS A 4 3.59 -0.14 -8.96
N LEU A 5 2.64 0.52 -8.32
CA LEU A 5 2.85 1.33 -7.14
C LEU A 5 2.43 0.49 -5.94
N LEU A 6 3.36 0.34 -5.00
CA LEU A 6 3.06 -0.19 -3.68
C LEU A 6 2.77 0.98 -2.75
N LEU A 7 1.59 0.96 -2.18
CA LEU A 7 1.18 1.88 -1.12
C LEU A 7 1.24 1.15 0.21
N THR A 8 2.09 1.60 1.12
CA THR A 8 2.20 1.06 2.47
C THR A 8 1.63 2.06 3.46
N PHE A 9 0.56 1.66 4.12
CA PHE A 9 -0.05 2.38 5.22
C PHE A 9 0.43 1.76 6.53
N TYR A 10 1.00 2.56 7.42
CA TYR A 10 1.41 2.11 8.75
C TYR A 10 0.29 2.42 9.75
N LEU A 11 -0.37 1.37 10.21
CA LEU A 11 -1.51 1.41 11.11
C LEU A 11 -1.73 0.04 11.77
N PRO A 12 -2.23 0.02 13.01
CA PRO A 12 -2.49 -1.22 13.73
C PRO A 12 -3.59 -2.04 13.03
N PRO A 13 -3.62 -3.38 13.23
CA PRO A 13 -4.53 -4.29 12.53
C PRO A 13 -6.01 -3.91 12.72
N GLU A 14 -6.37 -3.37 13.88
CA GLU A 14 -7.71 -2.87 14.20
C GLU A 14 -8.21 -1.80 13.22
N GLN A 15 -7.29 -1.00 12.65
CA GLN A 15 -7.61 0.04 11.68
C GLN A 15 -7.39 -0.43 10.23
N GLN A 16 -6.61 -1.51 10.03
CA GLN A 16 -6.35 -2.06 8.70
C GLN A 16 -7.64 -2.51 8.04
N GLU A 17 -8.50 -3.24 8.75
CA GLU A 17 -9.79 -3.72 8.21
C GLU A 17 -10.68 -2.56 7.76
N LEU A 18 -10.70 -1.46 8.53
CA LEU A 18 -11.47 -0.26 8.21
C LEU A 18 -10.92 0.43 6.96
N LEU A 19 -9.60 0.56 6.85
CA LEU A 19 -8.96 1.17 5.70
C LEU A 19 -9.09 0.28 4.45
N LEU A 20 -8.92 -1.04 4.61
CA LEU A 20 -9.10 -2.05 3.56
C LEU A 20 -10.49 -1.94 2.93
N ALA A 21 -11.54 -1.77 3.73
CA ALA A 21 -12.90 -1.58 3.22
C ALA A 21 -13.02 -0.33 2.32
N GLU A 22 -12.38 0.77 2.69
CA GLU A 22 -12.35 2.00 1.87
C GLU A 22 -11.53 1.79 0.59
N LEU A 23 -10.35 1.15 0.71
CA LEU A 23 -9.47 0.88 -0.42
C LEU A 23 -10.04 -0.17 -1.39
N SER A 24 -10.88 -1.08 -0.91
CA SER A 24 -11.56 -2.08 -1.75
C SER A 24 -12.53 -1.47 -2.76
N ASN A 25 -12.93 -0.20 -2.55
CA ASN A 25 -13.73 0.57 -3.51
C ASN A 25 -12.87 1.33 -4.55
N LEU A 26 -11.55 1.25 -4.43
CA LEU A 26 -10.57 1.89 -5.31
C LEU A 26 -9.96 0.85 -6.28
N PRO A 27 -9.32 1.28 -7.38
CA PRO A 27 -8.83 0.38 -8.43
C PRO A 27 -7.53 -0.35 -8.05
N PHE A 28 -7.44 -0.87 -6.83
CA PHE A 28 -6.32 -1.68 -6.39
C PHE A 28 -6.43 -3.12 -6.90
N ASN A 29 -5.28 -3.70 -7.25
CA ASN A 29 -5.18 -5.08 -7.71
C ASN A 29 -5.12 -6.09 -6.56
N GLY A 30 -4.70 -5.64 -5.38
CA GLY A 30 -4.59 -6.51 -4.21
C GLY A 30 -4.06 -5.78 -2.98
N PHE A 31 -4.25 -6.43 -1.83
CA PHE A 31 -3.84 -5.94 -0.53
C PHE A 31 -3.08 -7.04 0.22
N VAL A 32 -2.11 -6.64 1.04
CA VAL A 32 -1.36 -7.51 1.94
C VAL A 32 -1.42 -6.88 3.32
N GLU A 33 -2.07 -7.57 4.24
CA GLU A 33 -2.15 -7.20 5.65
C GLU A 33 -0.93 -7.77 6.38
N GLU A 34 -0.20 -6.91 7.09
CA GLU A 34 0.90 -7.27 7.97
C GLU A 34 0.63 -6.80 9.40
N ALA A 35 1.48 -7.19 10.34
CA ALA A 35 1.24 -6.96 11.78
C ALA A 35 1.01 -5.49 12.18
N ASP A 36 1.61 -4.52 11.49
CA ASP A 36 1.49 -3.08 11.78
C ASP A 36 1.38 -2.22 10.50
N GLN A 37 1.17 -2.85 9.35
CA GLN A 37 1.04 -2.15 8.08
C GLN A 37 0.09 -2.85 7.11
N LEU A 38 -0.58 -2.06 6.29
CA LEU A 38 -1.38 -2.52 5.16
C LEU A 38 -0.71 -2.10 3.86
N GLN A 39 -0.36 -3.08 3.05
CA GLN A 39 0.22 -2.89 1.73
C GLN A 39 -0.87 -3.02 0.67
N ALA A 40 -0.88 -2.10 -0.29
CA ALA A 40 -1.86 -2.05 -1.38
C ALA A 40 -1.16 -1.89 -2.72
N TYR A 41 -1.47 -2.76 -3.67
CA TYR A 41 -0.87 -2.79 -4.99
C TYR A 41 -1.77 -2.08 -5.98
N LEU A 42 -1.28 -0.99 -6.55
CA LEU A 42 -1.98 -0.22 -7.56
C LEU A 42 -1.21 -0.26 -8.88
N PRO A 43 -1.86 -0.56 -10.01
CA PRO A 43 -1.20 -0.45 -11.31
C PRO A 43 -0.94 1.04 -11.61
N ALA A 44 0.26 1.38 -12.09
CA ALA A 44 0.67 2.78 -12.27
C ALA A 44 -0.21 3.53 -13.30
N GLU A 45 -0.91 2.80 -14.17
CA GLU A 45 -1.93 3.33 -15.09
C GLU A 45 -3.17 3.91 -14.38
N GLU A 46 -3.54 3.37 -13.21
CA GLU A 46 -4.67 3.87 -12.41
C GLU A 46 -4.25 4.99 -11.44
N TRP A 47 -2.95 5.30 -11.36
CA TRP A 47 -2.45 6.39 -10.52
C TRP A 47 -2.82 7.75 -11.10
N THR A 48 -3.70 8.45 -10.39
CA THR A 48 -4.16 9.79 -10.76
C THR A 48 -3.98 10.75 -9.60
N ALA A 49 -3.89 12.05 -9.90
CA ALA A 49 -3.79 13.09 -8.87
C ALA A 49 -5.01 13.08 -7.93
N GLU A 50 -6.21 12.74 -8.43
CA GLU A 50 -7.40 12.61 -7.57
C GLU A 50 -7.27 11.44 -6.60
N LEU A 51 -6.80 10.28 -7.08
CA LEU A 51 -6.57 9.11 -6.25
C LEU A 51 -5.51 9.40 -5.18
N GLU A 52 -4.39 10.03 -5.55
CA GLU A 52 -3.35 10.45 -4.61
C GLU A 52 -3.92 11.33 -3.49
N VAL A 53 -4.71 12.35 -3.83
CA VAL A 53 -5.35 13.24 -2.85
C VAL A 53 -6.31 12.47 -1.93
N ARG A 54 -7.12 11.55 -2.48
CA ARG A 54 -8.02 10.70 -1.67
C ARG A 54 -7.24 9.83 -0.70
N LEU A 55 -6.14 9.22 -1.14
CA LEU A 55 -5.31 8.34 -0.31
C LEU A 55 -4.60 9.12 0.80
N GLN A 56 -4.09 10.32 0.49
CA GLN A 56 -3.52 11.23 1.50
C GLN A 56 -4.56 11.67 2.53
N ALA A 57 -5.78 11.95 2.10
CA ALA A 57 -6.89 12.29 2.98
C ALA A 57 -7.30 11.11 3.87
N LEU A 58 -7.38 9.89 3.31
CA LEU A 58 -7.61 8.67 4.07
C LEU A 58 -6.52 8.47 5.12
N ALA A 59 -5.24 8.46 4.71
CA ALA A 59 -4.12 8.32 5.62
C ALA A 59 -4.17 9.32 6.78
N SER A 60 -4.40 10.60 6.47
CA SER A 60 -4.56 11.66 7.48
C SER A 60 -5.76 11.44 8.39
N ARG A 61 -6.89 10.93 7.86
CA ARG A 61 -8.11 10.65 8.63
C ARG A 61 -7.90 9.53 9.65
N TYR A 62 -7.16 8.48 9.27
CA TYR A 62 -6.82 7.38 10.17
C TYR A 62 -5.60 7.69 11.06
N GLY A 63 -4.92 8.81 10.82
CA GLY A 63 -3.63 9.11 11.47
C GLY A 63 -2.53 8.13 11.05
N ALA A 64 -2.73 7.42 9.94
CA ALA A 64 -1.81 6.45 9.39
C ALA A 64 -0.72 7.14 8.58
N ARG A 65 0.50 6.62 8.63
CA ARG A 65 1.56 7.08 7.74
C ARG A 65 1.41 6.39 6.39
N LEU A 66 1.22 7.14 5.32
CA LEU A 66 1.21 6.61 3.96
C LEU A 66 2.58 6.79 3.30
N THR A 67 3.07 5.73 2.70
CA THR A 67 4.26 5.74 1.86
C THR A 67 3.96 5.11 0.52
N THR A 68 4.41 5.76 -0.55
CA THR A 68 4.23 5.31 -1.92
C THR A 68 5.60 4.92 -2.47
N THR A 69 5.71 3.68 -2.93
CA THR A 69 6.94 3.14 -3.54
C THR A 69 6.62 2.67 -4.94
N THR A 70 7.26 3.30 -5.94
CA THR A 70 7.20 2.79 -7.31
C THR A 70 8.06 1.55 -7.40
N ILE A 71 7.44 0.44 -7.80
CA ILE A 71 8.11 -0.83 -7.95
C ILE A 71 8.39 -1.01 -9.44
N PRO A 72 9.63 -0.72 -9.89
CA PRO A 72 10.04 -1.10 -11.24
C PRO A 72 9.98 -2.62 -11.36
N TYR A 73 9.89 -3.14 -12.59
CA TYR A 73 9.98 -4.58 -12.91
C TYR A 73 11.37 -5.17 -12.55
N GLN A 74 11.73 -5.15 -11.27
CA GLN A 74 12.95 -5.70 -10.73
C GLN A 74 12.55 -6.65 -9.61
N ASN A 75 12.71 -7.95 -9.91
CA ASN A 75 12.53 -9.12 -9.04
C ASN A 75 12.26 -8.80 -7.57
N TRP A 76 10.97 -8.73 -7.23
CA TRP A 76 10.44 -8.70 -5.86
C TRP A 76 10.94 -9.84 -4.96
N ASN A 77 11.45 -10.93 -5.56
CA ASN A 77 12.04 -12.04 -4.82
C ASN A 77 13.24 -11.63 -3.96
N ALA A 78 13.99 -10.57 -4.30
CA ALA A 78 15.22 -10.25 -3.57
C ALA A 78 14.99 -9.45 -2.27
N THR A 79 13.94 -8.62 -2.21
CA THR A 79 13.69 -7.77 -1.03
C THR A 79 12.91 -8.51 0.06
N TRP A 80 12.10 -9.52 -0.32
CA TRP A 80 11.37 -10.35 0.63
C TRP A 80 12.31 -11.16 1.55
N GLU A 81 13.51 -11.54 1.10
CA GLU A 81 14.53 -12.21 1.92
C GLU A 81 15.37 -11.25 2.80
N ALA A 82 15.48 -9.97 2.44
CA ALA A 82 16.35 -9.03 3.15
C ALA A 82 15.71 -8.40 4.40
N SER A 83 14.36 -8.35 4.48
CA SER A 83 13.65 -7.78 5.62
C SER A 83 13.30 -8.80 6.73
N PHE A 84 13.61 -10.09 6.55
CA PHE A 84 13.66 -11.04 7.67
C PHE A 84 14.93 -10.77 8.49
N GLN A 85 14.89 -9.79 9.38
CA GLN A 85 15.80 -9.80 10.51
C GLN A 85 15.35 -10.92 11.46
N PRO A 86 16.19 -11.92 11.78
CA PRO A 86 15.91 -12.81 12.88
C PRO A 86 16.32 -12.11 14.18
N VAL A 87 15.37 -11.82 15.07
CA VAL A 87 15.60 -11.81 16.53
C VAL A 87 14.27 -11.88 17.30
#